data_AF-A0A956EXK4-F1
#
_entry.id   AF-A0A956EXK4-F1
#
_cell.length_a   1.000
_cell.length_b   1.000
_cell.length_c   1.000
_cell.angle_alpha   90.00
_cell.angle_beta   90.00
_cell.angle_gamma   90.00
#
_symmetry.space_group_name_H-M   'P 1'
#
loop_
_entity.id
_entity.type
_entity.pdbx_description
1 polymer ?
#
loop_
_entity_poly.entity_id
_entity_poly.type
_entity_poly.pdbx_seq_one_letter_code
_entity_poly.pdbx_strand_id
1 'polypeptide(L)'
;HHDYYNMEFLGHTYWEPPMPRGYAPVMTVATVPTITLTLFAVGLVVAFRRPLSQGIAWLRRRSTESLPKRFPTFALWACCVLVSYGPWVKSDTPIFGGTKHWIQAYPFIALFAGLGLWVTLERLVHLVESRPLALRRGVQVATTCAVLSAPIVTTWNSHPWGLSAYVPLVGGAPGAASLGLNRTFWGYATGYAADWLNQEAPPNARVFIHDTAHQSWQMMVSDGRLRKDLHVVWRPSDADIAIYHHEPHMLKVEYQVWVAFNTIQPAWVGTHNGVPVIWIYKRPK
;
A
#
# COMPACT_ATOMS: atom_id res chain seq x y z
N HIS A 1 -12.08 -20.50 -13.34
CA HIS A 1 -10.64 -20.25 -13.44
C HIS A 1 -10.37 -18.84 -12.95
N HIS A 2 -9.55 -18.68 -11.92
CA HIS A 2 -9.03 -17.37 -11.52
C HIS A 2 -7.66 -17.25 -12.18
N ASP A 3 -7.44 -16.25 -13.03
CA ASP A 3 -6.12 -16.00 -13.58
C ASP A 3 -5.21 -15.58 -12.43
N TYR A 4 -4.14 -16.35 -12.20
CA TYR A 4 -3.18 -16.04 -11.16
C TYR A 4 -2.23 -14.96 -11.67
N TYR A 5 -2.16 -13.86 -10.94
CA TYR A 5 -1.12 -12.85 -11.15
C TYR A 5 0.11 -13.27 -10.36
N ASN A 6 1.29 -13.01 -10.90
CA ASN A 6 2.52 -13.25 -10.17
C ASN A 6 2.69 -12.15 -9.13
N MET A 7 3.18 -12.50 -7.95
CA MET A 7 3.43 -11.52 -6.90
C MET A 7 4.78 -11.78 -6.26
N GLU A 8 5.56 -10.71 -6.07
CA GLU A 8 6.83 -10.80 -5.37
C GLU A 8 6.63 -10.48 -3.90
N PHE A 9 7.24 -11.30 -3.05
CA PHE A 9 7.21 -11.06 -1.62
C PHE A 9 8.47 -11.60 -0.98
N LEU A 10 9.25 -10.69 -0.40
CA LEU A 10 10.50 -10.97 0.28
C LEU A 10 11.54 -11.67 -0.62
N GLY A 11 11.65 -11.20 -1.87
CA GLY A 11 12.60 -11.72 -2.87
C GLY A 11 12.18 -13.04 -3.51
N HIS A 12 10.99 -13.54 -3.19
CA HIS A 12 10.41 -14.73 -3.79
C HIS A 12 9.22 -14.35 -4.66
N THR A 13 9.20 -14.83 -5.91
CA THR A 13 8.03 -14.71 -6.76
C THR A 13 7.10 -15.91 -6.58
N TYR A 14 5.84 -15.62 -6.31
CA TYR A 14 4.75 -16.57 -6.20
C TYR A 14 3.94 -16.56 -7.49
N TRP A 15 3.76 -17.75 -8.07
CA TRP A 15 3.09 -17.97 -9.37
C TRP A 15 1.82 -18.83 -9.24
N GLU A 16 1.71 -19.59 -8.15
CA GLU A 16 0.54 -20.39 -7.79
C GLU A 16 0.27 -20.33 -6.28
N PRO A 17 -0.97 -20.58 -5.84
CA PRO A 17 -1.29 -20.67 -4.42
C PRO A 17 -0.47 -21.77 -3.71
N PRO A 18 -0.24 -21.65 -2.39
CA PRO A 18 -0.79 -20.64 -1.50
C PRO A 18 0.00 -19.34 -1.47
N MET A 19 -0.73 -18.25 -1.26
CA MET A 19 -0.13 -16.98 -0.88
C MET A 19 0.59 -17.09 0.48
N PRO A 20 1.72 -16.41 0.70
CA PRO A 20 2.42 -16.43 1.99
C PRO A 20 1.52 -15.96 3.13
N ARG A 21 1.46 -16.73 4.21
CA ARG A 21 0.66 -16.37 5.40
C ARG A 21 1.04 -15.02 6.00
N GLY A 22 2.31 -14.66 5.87
CA GLY A 22 2.84 -13.38 6.33
C GLY A 22 2.53 -12.19 5.41
N TYR A 23 2.01 -12.40 4.21
CA TYR A 23 1.91 -11.35 3.20
C TYR A 23 1.10 -10.15 3.67
N ALA A 24 -0.17 -10.32 4.03
CA ALA A 24 -1.01 -9.23 4.49
C ALA A 24 -0.46 -8.51 5.74
N PRO A 25 -0.08 -9.19 6.85
CA PRO A 25 0.45 -8.49 8.01
C PRO A 25 1.78 -7.77 7.74
N VAL A 26 2.69 -8.36 6.97
CA VAL A 26 3.96 -7.71 6.61
C VAL A 26 3.72 -6.51 5.72
N MET A 27 2.86 -6.64 4.70
CA MET A 27 2.52 -5.51 3.83
C MET A 27 1.81 -4.38 4.59
N THR A 28 0.99 -4.70 5.61
CA THR A 28 0.43 -3.68 6.51
C THR A 28 1.54 -2.95 7.29
N VAL A 29 2.51 -3.68 7.83
CA VAL A 29 3.66 -3.07 8.51
C VAL A 29 4.50 -2.22 7.55
N ALA A 30 4.63 -2.64 6.29
CA ALA A 30 5.43 -1.97 5.28
C ALA A 30 4.73 -0.74 4.65
N THR A 31 3.40 -0.63 4.74
CA THR A 31 2.62 0.41 4.04
C THR A 31 1.79 1.30 4.97
N VAL A 32 1.52 0.90 6.22
CA VAL A 32 0.78 1.72 7.19
C VAL A 32 1.75 2.49 8.08
N PRO A 33 1.57 3.81 8.28
CA PRO A 33 2.45 4.61 9.12
C PRO A 33 2.68 3.98 10.51
N THR A 34 3.94 3.86 10.91
CA THR A 34 4.34 3.14 12.13
C THR A 34 3.70 3.72 13.40
N ILE A 35 3.50 5.04 13.45
CA ILE A 35 2.81 5.68 14.57
C ILE A 35 1.34 5.24 14.67
N THR A 36 0.66 5.05 13.54
CA THR A 36 -0.71 4.54 13.48
C THR A 36 -0.77 3.12 14.02
N LEU A 37 0.18 2.25 13.64
CA LEU A 37 0.25 0.87 14.14
C LEU A 37 0.61 0.82 15.64
N THR A 38 1.47 1.72 16.11
CA THR A 38 1.84 1.82 17.52
C THR A 38 0.63 2.24 18.37
N LEU A 39 -0.08 3.28 17.94
CA LEU A 39 -1.28 3.74 18.62
C LEU A 39 -2.42 2.71 18.53
N PHE A 40 -2.53 1.99 17.42
CA PHE A 40 -3.43 0.85 17.28
C PHE A 40 -3.17 -0.20 18.35
N ALA A 41 -1.91 -0.59 18.57
CA ALA A 41 -1.53 -1.54 19.61
C ALA A 41 -1.88 -1.02 21.02
N VAL A 42 -1.61 0.25 21.31
CA VAL A 42 -2.04 0.90 22.57
C VAL A 42 -3.56 0.83 22.73
N GLY A 43 -4.29 1.16 21.67
CA GLY A 43 -5.75 1.09 21.62
C GLY A 43 -6.31 -0.30 21.92
N LEU A 44 -5.73 -1.34 21.31
CA LEU A 44 -6.08 -2.74 21.59
C LEU A 44 -5.85 -3.09 23.06
N VAL A 45 -4.68 -2.75 23.60
CA VAL A 45 -4.37 -3.01 25.01
C VAL A 45 -5.36 -2.30 25.93
N VAL A 46 -5.67 -1.03 25.67
CA VAL A 46 -6.67 -0.29 26.49
C VAL A 46 -8.05 -0.92 26.37
N ALA A 47 -8.48 -1.25 25.15
CA ALA A 47 -9.79 -1.82 24.88
C ALA A 47 -10.00 -3.15 25.59
N PHE A 48 -8.98 -4.00 25.67
CA PHE A 48 -9.11 -5.38 26.14
C PHE A 48 -8.48 -5.67 27.50
N ARG A 49 -7.56 -4.86 28.04
CA ARG A 49 -6.88 -5.14 29.31
C ARG A 49 -7.85 -5.27 30.49
N ARG A 50 -8.81 -4.35 30.63
CA ARG A 50 -9.82 -4.40 31.70
C ARG A 50 -10.87 -5.50 31.45
N PRO A 51 -11.52 -5.58 30.27
CA PRO A 51 -12.51 -6.62 30.01
C PRO A 51 -11.96 -8.04 30.08
N LEU A 52 -10.71 -8.27 29.67
CA LEU A 52 -10.09 -9.60 29.78
C LEU A 52 -9.86 -10.00 31.24
N SER A 53 -9.38 -9.07 32.07
CA SER A 53 -9.21 -9.31 33.52
C SER A 53 -10.55 -9.57 34.23
N GLN A 54 -11.60 -8.86 33.82
CA GLN A 54 -12.96 -9.03 34.32
C GLN A 54 -13.62 -10.31 33.80
N GLY A 55 -13.38 -10.69 32.54
CA GLY A 55 -13.88 -11.94 31.94
C GLY A 55 -13.25 -13.19 32.57
N ILE A 56 -11.95 -13.16 32.86
CA ILE A 56 -11.26 -14.22 33.61
C ILE A 56 -11.79 -14.28 35.05
N ALA A 57 -12.01 -13.14 35.70
CA ALA A 57 -12.61 -13.09 37.03
C ALA A 57 -14.07 -13.57 37.04
N TRP A 58 -14.85 -13.26 35.99
CA TRP A 58 -16.21 -13.72 35.77
C TRP A 58 -16.27 -15.24 35.60
N LEU A 59 -15.43 -15.82 34.73
CA LEU A 59 -15.31 -17.27 34.55
C LEU A 59 -14.89 -17.98 35.85
N ARG A 60 -13.98 -17.38 36.62
CA ARG A 60 -13.51 -17.94 37.90
C ARG A 60 -14.49 -17.80 39.05
N ARG A 61 -15.31 -16.75 39.07
CA ARG A 61 -16.17 -16.41 40.22
C ARG A 61 -17.67 -16.60 39.98
N ARG A 62 -18.11 -17.01 38.77
CA ARG A 62 -19.55 -16.97 38.37
C ARG A 62 -20.19 -15.64 38.77
N SER A 63 -19.48 -14.53 38.54
CA SER A 63 -19.94 -13.19 38.90
C SER A 63 -21.12 -12.76 38.04
N THR A 64 -22.04 -11.96 38.57
CA THR A 64 -23.17 -11.38 37.83
C THR A 64 -22.86 -9.99 37.26
N GLU A 65 -21.63 -9.49 37.42
CA GLU A 65 -21.24 -8.18 36.86
C GLU A 65 -21.27 -8.19 35.33
N SER A 66 -21.98 -7.21 34.77
CA SER A 66 -22.07 -7.01 33.33
C SER A 66 -20.72 -6.55 32.76
N LEU A 67 -20.40 -7.02 31.55
CA LEU A 67 -19.23 -6.54 30.80
C LEU A 67 -19.28 -5.01 30.66
N PRO A 68 -18.13 -4.32 30.59
CA PRO A 68 -18.11 -2.88 30.37
C PRO A 68 -18.93 -2.50 29.13
N LYS A 69 -19.74 -1.45 29.22
CA LYS A 69 -20.67 -1.02 28.14
C LYS A 69 -20.02 -0.90 26.75
N ARG A 70 -18.72 -0.59 26.69
CA ARG A 70 -17.96 -0.42 25.43
C ARG A 70 -17.35 -1.72 24.89
N PHE A 71 -17.33 -2.80 25.66
CA PHE A 71 -16.72 -4.07 25.25
C PHE A 71 -17.33 -4.65 23.96
N PRO A 72 -18.67 -4.69 23.77
CA PRO A 72 -19.24 -5.19 22.52
C PRO A 72 -18.77 -4.40 21.29
N THR A 73 -18.62 -3.08 21.41
CA THR A 73 -18.11 -2.22 20.34
C THR A 73 -16.66 -2.56 19.99
N PHE A 74 -15.79 -2.69 21.01
CA PHE A 74 -14.39 -3.06 20.78
C PHE A 74 -14.25 -4.48 20.22
N ALA A 75 -15.06 -5.43 20.71
CA ALA A 75 -15.10 -6.78 20.17
C ALA A 75 -15.52 -6.78 18.70
N LEU A 76 -16.53 -5.99 18.32
CA LEU A 76 -16.96 -5.86 16.93
C LEU A 76 -15.83 -5.29 16.05
N TRP A 77 -15.16 -4.22 16.48
CA TRP A 77 -14.02 -3.67 15.72
C TRP A 77 -12.90 -4.69 15.56
N ALA A 78 -12.57 -5.43 16.62
CA ALA A 78 -11.58 -6.50 16.56
C ALA A 78 -12.02 -7.62 15.61
N CYS A 79 -13.29 -8.03 15.63
CA CYS A 79 -13.84 -8.99 14.67
C CYS A 79 -13.71 -8.48 13.22
N CYS A 80 -13.97 -7.21 12.94
CA CYS A 80 -13.80 -6.65 11.60
C CYS A 80 -12.35 -6.70 11.13
N VAL A 81 -11.38 -6.41 12.01
CA VAL A 81 -9.95 -6.60 11.71
C VAL A 81 -9.65 -8.08 11.45
N LEU A 82 -10.06 -8.96 12.36
CA LEU A 82 -9.80 -10.40 12.28
C LEU A 82 -10.41 -11.05 11.04
N VAL A 83 -11.63 -10.69 10.66
CA VAL A 83 -12.29 -11.19 9.45
C VAL A 83 -11.57 -10.72 8.19
N SER A 84 -11.01 -9.51 8.20
CA SER A 84 -10.26 -8.98 7.05
C SER A 84 -8.90 -9.67 6.87
N TYR A 85 -8.23 -10.05 7.95
CA TYR A 85 -6.94 -10.76 7.90
C TYR A 85 -7.05 -12.29 7.94
N GLY A 86 -8.16 -12.83 8.45
CA GLY A 86 -8.37 -14.27 8.66
C GLY A 86 -8.12 -15.14 7.42
N PRO A 87 -8.63 -14.75 6.23
CA PRO A 87 -8.35 -15.47 4.99
C PRO A 87 -6.86 -15.62 4.68
N TRP A 88 -6.01 -14.70 5.13
CA TRP A 88 -4.57 -14.72 4.84
C TRP A 88 -3.79 -15.75 5.66
N VAL A 89 -4.40 -16.33 6.70
CA VAL A 89 -3.78 -17.39 7.50
C VAL A 89 -4.01 -18.78 6.88
N LYS A 90 -4.99 -18.91 5.98
CA LYS A 90 -5.33 -20.19 5.35
C LYS A 90 -4.28 -20.60 4.32
N SER A 91 -4.14 -21.90 4.10
CA SER A 91 -3.23 -22.49 3.11
C SER A 91 -3.85 -22.68 1.73
N ASP A 92 -5.08 -22.20 1.52
CA ASP A 92 -5.79 -22.25 0.23
C ASP A 92 -6.00 -20.84 -0.36
N THR A 93 -5.37 -19.82 0.24
CA THR A 93 -5.51 -18.43 -0.15
C THR A 93 -4.90 -18.21 -1.54
N PRO A 94 -5.69 -17.77 -2.52
CA PRO A 94 -5.19 -17.44 -3.86
C PRO A 94 -4.14 -16.33 -3.81
N ILE A 95 -3.34 -16.22 -4.88
CA ILE A 95 -2.41 -15.10 -5.02
C ILE A 95 -3.20 -13.83 -5.36
N PHE A 96 -2.92 -12.78 -4.59
CA PHE A 96 -3.42 -11.45 -4.83
C PHE A 96 -2.31 -10.42 -4.68
N GLY A 97 -2.34 -9.40 -5.54
CA GLY A 97 -1.45 -8.25 -5.42
C GLY A 97 -2.08 -7.04 -4.72
N GLY A 98 -1.22 -6.21 -4.14
CA GLY A 98 -1.58 -5.01 -3.41
C GLY A 98 -2.33 -5.26 -2.10
N THR A 99 -2.81 -4.19 -1.45
CA THR A 99 -3.45 -4.20 -0.13
C THR A 99 -4.98 -4.25 -0.16
N LYS A 100 -5.58 -4.17 -1.36
CA LYS A 100 -7.03 -3.98 -1.58
C LYS A 100 -7.94 -5.01 -0.89
N HIS A 101 -7.43 -6.20 -0.62
CA HIS A 101 -8.20 -7.31 -0.07
C HIS A 101 -8.34 -7.26 1.46
N TRP A 102 -7.44 -6.59 2.18
CA TRP A 102 -7.52 -6.43 3.63
C TRP A 102 -7.55 -4.96 4.08
N ILE A 103 -7.53 -4.01 3.14
CA ILE A 103 -7.67 -2.57 3.42
C ILE A 103 -8.97 -2.25 4.18
N GLN A 104 -9.99 -3.12 4.11
CA GLN A 104 -11.22 -3.01 4.89
C GLN A 104 -11.00 -3.10 6.41
N ALA A 105 -9.84 -3.60 6.86
CA ALA A 105 -9.43 -3.51 8.27
C ALA A 105 -9.02 -2.10 8.68
N TYR A 106 -8.57 -1.25 7.75
CA TYR A 106 -7.87 -0.01 8.06
C TYR A 106 -8.73 1.02 8.81
N PRO A 107 -10.04 1.18 8.52
CA PRO A 107 -10.91 2.03 9.34
C PRO A 107 -10.94 1.59 10.81
N PHE A 108 -10.96 0.29 11.09
CA PHE A 108 -10.97 -0.24 12.46
C PHE A 108 -9.60 -0.12 13.12
N ILE A 109 -8.51 -0.29 12.36
CA ILE A 109 -7.16 0.03 12.83
C ILE A 109 -7.09 1.51 13.25
N ALA A 110 -7.65 2.41 12.45
CA ALA A 110 -7.69 3.84 12.75
C ALA A 110 -8.55 4.15 13.99
N LEU A 111 -9.69 3.47 14.17
CA LEU A 111 -10.52 3.63 15.37
C LEU A 111 -9.78 3.23 16.66
N PHE A 112 -9.09 2.10 16.65
CA PHE A 112 -8.23 1.70 17.77
C PHE A 112 -7.03 2.64 17.93
N ALA A 113 -6.41 3.11 16.86
CA ALA A 113 -5.35 4.11 16.93
C ALA A 113 -5.85 5.43 17.56
N GLY A 114 -7.08 5.86 17.24
CA GLY A 114 -7.74 7.00 17.87
C GLY A 114 -7.95 6.80 19.37
N LEU A 115 -8.38 5.60 19.79
CA LEU A 115 -8.47 5.25 21.22
C LEU A 115 -7.08 5.27 21.90
N GLY A 116 -6.06 4.74 21.23
CA GLY A 116 -4.68 4.77 21.73
C GLY A 116 -4.15 6.20 21.89
N LEU A 117 -4.43 7.07 20.91
CA LEU A 117 -4.08 8.49 20.96
C LEU A 117 -4.79 9.20 22.10
N TRP A 118 -6.10 8.98 22.26
CA TRP A 118 -6.90 9.57 23.34
C TRP A 118 -6.27 9.30 24.71
N VAL A 119 -5.99 8.03 25.00
CA VAL A 119 -5.43 7.63 26.29
C VAL A 119 -4.02 8.17 26.49
N THR A 120 -3.21 8.17 25.42
CA THR A 120 -1.87 8.74 25.45
C THR A 120 -1.92 10.23 25.76
N LEU A 121 -2.84 10.97 25.12
CA LEU A 121 -3.06 12.40 25.38
C LEU A 121 -3.52 12.67 26.81
N GLU A 122 -4.49 11.91 27.32
CA GLU A 122 -4.94 12.04 28.72
C GLU A 122 -3.77 11.86 29.70
N ARG A 123 -2.93 10.85 29.47
CA ARG A 123 -1.74 10.61 30.30
C ARG A 123 -0.75 11.75 30.23
N LEU A 124 -0.44 12.25 29.03
CA LEU A 124 0.49 13.36 28.85
C LEU A 124 -0.04 14.66 29.48
N VAL A 125 -1.34 14.94 29.34
CA VAL A 125 -1.97 16.11 29.96
C VAL A 125 -2.00 16.00 31.48
N HIS A 126 -2.25 14.81 32.03
CA HIS A 126 -2.20 14.57 33.47
C HIS A 126 -0.80 14.86 34.06
N LEU A 127 0.28 14.59 33.32
CA LEU A 127 1.65 14.92 33.76
C LEU A 127 1.87 16.43 33.92
N VAL A 128 1.10 17.26 33.22
CA VAL A 128 1.16 18.72 33.27
C VAL A 128 -0.13 19.33 33.83
N GLU A 129 -0.90 18.58 34.60
CA GLU A 129 -2.23 19.02 35.05
C GLU A 129 -2.18 20.26 35.94
N SER A 130 -1.15 20.36 36.78
CA SER A 130 -0.89 21.52 37.66
C SER A 130 -0.37 22.76 36.91
N ARG A 131 -0.15 22.67 35.60
CA ARG A 131 0.40 23.75 34.78
C ARG A 131 -0.71 24.59 34.12
N PRO A 132 -0.38 25.82 33.66
CA PRO A 132 -1.36 26.70 33.03
C PRO A 132 -2.08 26.04 31.84
N LEU A 133 -3.33 26.46 31.59
CA LEU A 133 -4.16 25.93 30.50
C LEU A 133 -3.46 26.00 29.13
N ALA A 134 -2.68 27.06 28.88
CA ALA A 134 -1.91 27.23 27.65
C ALA A 134 -0.92 26.07 27.43
N LEU A 135 -0.21 25.63 28.47
CA LEU A 135 0.74 24.52 28.35
C LEU A 135 0.00 23.19 28.10
N ARG A 136 -1.11 22.95 28.79
CA ARG A 136 -1.92 21.73 28.61
C ARG A 136 -2.45 21.62 27.18
N ARG A 137 -3.00 22.72 26.64
CA ARG A 137 -3.42 22.82 25.23
C ARG A 137 -2.24 22.67 24.28
N GLY A 138 -1.10 23.29 24.60
CA GLY A 138 0.13 23.16 23.84
C GLY A 138 0.58 21.69 23.70
N VAL A 139 0.58 20.92 24.80
CA VAL A 139 0.90 19.49 24.78
C VAL A 139 -0.09 18.70 23.91
N GLN A 140 -1.40 18.99 24.02
CA GLN A 140 -2.42 18.33 23.19
C GLN A 140 -2.21 18.59 21.70
N VAL A 141 -2.05 19.86 21.32
CA VAL A 141 -1.85 20.27 19.93
C VAL A 141 -0.53 19.70 19.40
N ALA A 142 0.57 19.88 20.11
CA ALA A 142 1.89 19.41 19.69
C ALA A 142 1.91 17.88 19.49
N THR A 143 1.32 17.12 20.41
CA THR A 143 1.25 15.66 20.30
C THR A 143 0.39 15.23 19.11
N THR A 144 -0.77 15.88 18.92
CA THR A 144 -1.65 15.58 17.78
C THR A 144 -0.97 15.90 16.46
N CYS A 145 -0.33 17.06 16.34
CA CYS A 145 0.45 17.45 15.17
C CYS A 145 1.60 16.47 14.90
N ALA A 146 2.34 16.05 15.94
CA ALA A 146 3.41 15.07 15.80
C ALA A 146 2.89 13.73 15.25
N VAL A 147 1.78 13.23 15.77
CA VAL A 147 1.15 11.97 15.32
C VAL A 147 0.65 12.06 13.89
N LEU A 148 0.08 13.19 13.48
CA LEU A 148 -0.44 13.39 12.13
C LEU A 148 0.65 13.72 11.10
N SER A 149 1.80 14.24 11.54
CA SER A 149 2.89 14.63 10.62
C SER A 149 3.39 13.45 9.78
N ALA A 150 3.64 12.29 10.38
CA ALA A 150 4.14 11.11 9.68
C ALA A 150 3.20 10.59 8.58
N PRO A 151 1.88 10.35 8.83
CA PRO A 151 0.94 9.94 7.77
C PRO A 151 0.75 11.01 6.69
N ILE A 152 0.78 12.30 7.04
CA ILE A 152 0.69 13.40 6.06
C ILE A 152 1.92 13.40 5.14
N VAL A 153 3.12 13.35 5.72
CA VAL A 153 4.38 13.34 4.95
C VAL A 153 4.48 12.09 4.07
N THR A 154 4.08 10.92 4.58
CA THR A 154 4.09 9.68 3.80
C THR A 154 3.12 9.76 2.62
N THR A 155 1.90 10.24 2.85
CA THR A 155 0.90 10.45 1.78
C THR A 155 1.38 11.46 0.75
N TRP A 156 1.94 12.59 1.20
CA TRP A 156 2.48 13.61 0.30
C TRP A 156 3.61 13.07 -0.57
N ASN A 157 4.60 12.43 0.03
CA ASN A 157 5.74 11.85 -0.68
C ASN A 157 5.32 10.71 -1.61
N SER A 158 4.22 10.02 -1.30
CA SER A 158 3.68 8.99 -2.18
C SER A 158 3.11 9.56 -3.48
N HIS A 159 2.82 10.87 -3.57
CA HIS A 159 2.24 11.42 -4.78
C HIS A 159 3.32 11.70 -5.85
N PRO A 160 3.09 11.30 -7.12
CA PRO A 160 1.90 10.62 -7.58
C PRO A 160 1.97 9.09 -7.47
N TRP A 161 3.14 8.52 -7.14
CA TRP A 161 3.51 7.09 -6.98
C TRP A 161 2.84 6.29 -5.83
N GLY A 162 1.52 6.37 -5.68
CA GLY A 162 0.81 5.82 -4.51
C GLY A 162 1.03 4.31 -4.27
N LEU A 163 1.12 3.49 -5.33
CA LEU A 163 1.36 2.05 -5.21
C LEU A 163 2.84 1.65 -5.08
N SER A 164 3.75 2.63 -5.12
CA SER A 164 5.19 2.44 -4.90
C SER A 164 5.65 2.96 -3.53
N ALA A 165 4.70 3.41 -2.70
CA ALA A 165 5.00 4.04 -1.43
C ALA A 165 5.08 3.03 -0.29
N TYR A 166 6.19 3.11 0.44
CA TYR A 166 6.48 2.29 1.62
C TYR A 166 6.91 3.19 2.77
N VAL A 167 6.63 2.76 4.00
CA VAL A 167 6.91 3.58 5.19
C VAL A 167 8.39 3.52 5.58
N PRO A 168 8.91 4.51 6.32
CA PRO A 168 10.32 4.54 6.73
C PRO A 168 10.79 3.31 7.52
N LEU A 169 9.88 2.60 8.21
CA LEU A 169 10.20 1.38 8.97
C LEU A 169 10.85 0.28 8.12
N VAL A 170 10.50 0.20 6.83
CA VAL A 170 11.10 -0.75 5.87
C VAL A 170 12.12 -0.08 4.95
N GLY A 171 12.60 1.12 5.30
CA GLY A 171 13.54 1.90 4.49
C GLY A 171 12.91 2.67 3.32
N GLY A 172 11.59 2.89 3.35
CA GLY A 172 10.86 3.53 2.25
C GLY A 172 10.88 2.68 0.98
N ALA A 173 10.67 3.30 -0.19
CA ALA A 173 10.68 2.59 -1.45
C ALA A 173 12.02 1.85 -1.74
N PRO A 174 13.21 2.44 -1.50
CA PRO A 174 14.48 1.73 -1.72
C PRO A 174 14.67 0.51 -0.83
N GLY A 175 14.29 0.62 0.45
CA GLY A 175 14.36 -0.51 1.37
C GLY A 175 13.37 -1.61 1.02
N ALA A 176 12.14 -1.26 0.63
CA ALA A 176 11.16 -2.22 0.13
C ALA A 176 11.64 -2.94 -1.13
N ALA A 177 12.24 -2.22 -2.09
CA ALA A 177 12.85 -2.83 -3.28
C ALA A 177 14.02 -3.76 -2.92
N SER A 178 14.84 -3.40 -1.93
CA SER A 178 15.95 -4.23 -1.44
C SER A 178 15.47 -5.49 -0.71
N LEU A 179 14.32 -5.40 -0.03
CA LEU A 179 13.65 -6.53 0.60
C LEU A 179 12.98 -7.45 -0.43
N GLY A 180 12.89 -7.08 -1.71
CA GLY A 180 12.14 -7.81 -2.72
C GLY A 180 10.63 -7.74 -2.48
N LEU A 181 10.13 -6.56 -2.13
CA LEU A 181 8.71 -6.22 -2.20
C LEU A 181 8.42 -5.58 -3.56
N ASN A 182 7.20 -5.76 -4.07
CA ASN A 182 6.75 -5.15 -5.32
C ASN A 182 7.00 -3.64 -5.38
N ARG A 183 7.34 -3.15 -6.57
CA ARG A 183 7.61 -1.72 -6.80
C ARG A 183 6.36 -0.95 -7.21
N THR A 184 5.36 -1.62 -7.76
CA THR A 184 4.07 -1.08 -8.17
C THR A 184 3.08 -2.23 -8.32
N PHE A 185 1.91 -1.93 -8.88
CA PHE A 185 0.92 -2.93 -9.20
C PHE A 185 0.13 -2.55 -10.46
N TRP A 186 0.06 -3.49 -11.40
CA TRP A 186 -1.00 -3.60 -12.41
C TRP A 186 -1.30 -2.33 -13.20
N GLY A 187 -0.33 -1.88 -14.01
CA GLY A 187 -0.53 -0.79 -14.96
C GLY A 187 -0.63 0.61 -14.35
N TYR A 188 -0.67 0.73 -13.02
CA TYR A 188 -0.90 1.99 -12.30
C TYR A 188 0.08 3.10 -12.72
N ALA A 189 1.33 2.72 -13.01
CA ALA A 189 2.39 3.67 -13.31
C ALA A 189 2.29 4.32 -14.70
N THR A 190 1.39 3.87 -15.58
CA THR A 190 1.32 4.35 -16.97
C THR A 190 1.01 5.83 -17.06
N GLY A 191 0.22 6.35 -16.10
CA GLY A 191 -0.07 7.78 -16.02
C GLY A 191 1.18 8.66 -15.85
N TYR A 192 2.31 8.11 -15.39
CA TYR A 192 3.58 8.84 -15.24
C TYR A 192 4.41 8.83 -16.52
N ALA A 193 4.15 7.89 -17.43
CA ALA A 193 4.74 7.89 -18.76
C ALA A 193 4.05 8.90 -19.71
N ALA A 194 2.90 9.46 -19.31
CA ALA A 194 2.04 10.25 -20.17
C ALA A 194 2.75 11.49 -20.76
N ASP A 195 3.47 12.26 -19.94
CA ASP A 195 4.18 13.46 -20.42
C ASP A 195 5.23 13.11 -21.47
N TRP A 196 6.02 12.06 -21.23
CA TRP A 196 7.01 11.57 -22.18
C TRP A 196 6.34 11.08 -23.47
N LEU A 197 5.26 10.30 -23.36
CA LEU A 197 4.51 9.80 -24.53
C LEU A 197 3.94 10.94 -25.37
N ASN A 198 3.44 12.00 -24.73
CA ASN A 198 2.91 13.15 -25.46
C ASN A 198 4.00 13.93 -26.20
N GLN A 199 5.17 14.09 -25.60
CA GLN A 199 6.27 14.91 -26.11
C GLN A 199 7.17 14.18 -27.11
N GLU A 200 7.50 12.91 -26.86
CA GLU A 200 8.60 12.20 -27.53
C GLU A 200 8.15 11.08 -28.49
N ALA A 201 6.88 10.67 -28.40
CA ALA A 201 6.33 9.66 -29.30
C ALA A 201 6.16 10.22 -30.72
N PRO A 202 6.57 9.49 -31.79
CA PRO A 202 6.25 9.87 -33.16
C PRO A 202 4.73 10.01 -33.39
N PRO A 203 4.27 10.88 -34.31
CA PRO A 203 2.87 10.95 -34.71
C PRO A 203 2.31 9.56 -35.07
N ASN A 204 1.09 9.24 -34.61
CA ASN A 204 0.44 7.94 -34.82
C ASN A 204 1.22 6.71 -34.30
N ALA A 205 2.08 6.88 -33.28
CA ALA A 205 2.87 5.77 -32.75
C ALA A 205 2.02 4.63 -32.18
N ARG A 206 2.47 3.40 -32.43
CA ARG A 206 1.93 2.19 -31.82
C ARG A 206 2.61 1.93 -30.47
N VAL A 207 1.82 1.88 -29.40
CA VAL A 207 2.31 1.76 -28.03
C VAL A 207 1.90 0.40 -27.45
N PHE A 208 2.89 -0.42 -27.11
CA PHE A 208 2.67 -1.60 -26.28
C PHE A 208 2.53 -1.17 -24.83
N ILE A 209 1.37 -1.42 -24.23
CA ILE A 209 1.01 -0.87 -22.91
C ILE A 209 1.24 -1.83 -21.73
N HIS A 210 1.79 -3.02 -21.99
CA HIS A 210 2.06 -4.06 -20.99
C HIS A 210 0.82 -4.33 -20.10
N ASP A 211 0.97 -4.29 -18.78
CA ASP A 211 -0.11 -4.54 -17.80
C ASP A 211 -1.12 -3.40 -17.63
N THR A 212 -1.08 -2.37 -18.48
CA THR A 212 -2.11 -1.33 -18.45
C THR A 212 -3.40 -1.87 -19.05
N ALA A 213 -4.48 -1.86 -18.27
CA ALA A 213 -5.80 -2.17 -18.80
C ALA A 213 -6.19 -1.20 -19.93
N HIS A 214 -6.76 -1.72 -21.02
CA HIS A 214 -7.17 -0.90 -22.16
C HIS A 214 -8.11 0.24 -21.75
N GLN A 215 -9.04 -0.04 -20.83
CA GLN A 215 -9.99 0.93 -20.31
C GLN A 215 -9.27 2.07 -19.58
N SER A 216 -8.23 1.77 -18.80
CA SER A 216 -7.41 2.79 -18.14
C SER A 216 -6.65 3.65 -19.14
N TRP A 217 -6.16 3.08 -20.23
CA TRP A 217 -5.59 3.85 -21.34
C TRP A 217 -6.62 4.78 -21.99
N GLN A 218 -7.81 4.26 -22.31
CA GLN A 218 -8.89 5.06 -22.89
C GLN A 218 -9.31 6.21 -21.98
N MET A 219 -9.35 6.01 -20.67
CA MET A 219 -9.62 7.07 -19.70
C MET A 219 -8.54 8.16 -19.73
N MET A 220 -7.26 7.79 -19.81
CA MET A 220 -6.20 8.81 -19.93
C MET A 220 -6.32 9.62 -21.24
N VAL A 221 -6.76 9.00 -22.32
CA VAL A 221 -7.05 9.72 -23.58
C VAL A 221 -8.29 10.62 -23.45
N SER A 222 -9.37 10.15 -22.82
CA SER A 222 -10.58 10.96 -22.63
C SER A 222 -10.35 12.16 -21.71
N ASP A 223 -9.52 11.98 -20.68
CA ASP A 223 -9.14 13.03 -19.71
C ASP A 223 -8.14 14.04 -20.29
N GLY A 224 -7.71 13.86 -21.54
CA GLY A 224 -6.71 14.72 -22.19
C GLY A 224 -5.29 14.55 -21.65
N ARG A 225 -5.04 13.50 -20.85
CA ARG A 225 -3.71 13.17 -20.32
C ARG A 225 -2.81 12.50 -21.36
N LEU A 226 -3.40 11.80 -22.33
CA LEU A 226 -2.71 11.24 -23.49
C LEU A 226 -3.32 11.79 -24.77
N ARG A 227 -2.46 12.09 -25.75
CA ARG A 227 -2.91 12.50 -27.09
C ARG A 227 -3.64 11.36 -27.82
N LYS A 228 -4.63 11.73 -28.64
CA LYS A 228 -5.61 10.81 -29.24
C LYS A 228 -5.09 9.96 -30.39
N ASP A 229 -3.96 10.32 -30.97
CA ASP A 229 -3.36 9.63 -32.12
C ASP A 229 -2.44 8.46 -31.70
N LEU A 230 -2.21 8.23 -30.40
CA LEU A 230 -1.47 7.04 -29.95
C LEU A 230 -2.35 5.79 -30.06
N HIS A 231 -1.80 4.73 -30.67
CA HIS A 231 -2.53 3.50 -30.92
C HIS A 231 -2.03 2.37 -30.02
N VAL A 232 -2.91 1.75 -29.25
CA VAL A 232 -2.53 0.59 -28.41
C VAL A 232 -2.28 -0.63 -29.29
N VAL A 233 -1.19 -1.35 -28.99
CA VAL A 233 -0.91 -2.68 -29.51
C VAL A 233 -0.59 -3.65 -28.38
N TRP A 234 -0.75 -4.95 -28.64
CA TRP A 234 -0.69 -5.99 -27.60
C TRP A 234 0.57 -6.84 -27.64
N ARG A 235 1.48 -6.57 -28.57
CA ARG A 235 2.75 -7.28 -28.71
C ARG A 235 3.89 -6.28 -28.90
N PRO A 236 5.05 -6.49 -28.25
CA PRO A 236 6.23 -5.66 -28.51
C PRO A 236 6.65 -5.64 -29.99
N SER A 237 6.47 -6.75 -30.73
CA SER A 237 6.79 -6.82 -32.17
C SER A 237 6.05 -5.78 -33.01
N ASP A 238 4.83 -5.43 -32.59
CA ASP A 238 3.92 -4.58 -33.35
C ASP A 238 4.00 -3.11 -32.88
N ALA A 239 4.90 -2.81 -31.95
CA ALA A 239 4.99 -1.51 -31.30
C ALA A 239 6.17 -0.68 -31.80
N ASP A 240 6.00 0.63 -31.81
CA ASP A 240 7.08 1.62 -31.99
C ASP A 240 7.62 2.08 -30.64
N ILE A 241 6.78 2.01 -29.59
CA ILE A 241 7.08 2.35 -28.21
C ILE A 241 6.56 1.24 -27.31
N ALA A 242 7.36 0.82 -26.33
CA ALA A 242 6.93 -0.17 -25.34
C ALA A 242 7.03 0.42 -23.94
N ILE A 243 5.91 0.39 -23.22
CA ILE A 243 5.84 0.66 -21.79
C ILE A 243 6.14 -0.64 -21.08
N TYR A 244 7.01 -0.59 -20.08
CA TYR A 244 7.33 -1.72 -19.24
C TYR A 244 7.18 -1.34 -17.77
N HIS A 245 6.31 -2.06 -17.06
CA HIS A 245 6.11 -1.90 -15.62
C HIS A 245 7.13 -2.78 -14.93
N HIS A 246 8.14 -2.16 -14.34
CA HIS A 246 9.32 -2.88 -13.92
C HIS A 246 9.08 -3.59 -12.58
N GLU A 247 9.00 -4.90 -12.69
CA GLU A 247 8.96 -5.85 -11.58
C GLU A 247 9.84 -7.05 -11.94
N PRO A 248 10.62 -7.59 -10.99
CA PRO A 248 11.44 -8.78 -11.22
C PRO A 248 10.67 -9.97 -11.83
N HIS A 249 9.42 -10.17 -11.44
CA HIS A 249 8.57 -11.23 -12.00
C HIS A 249 8.08 -10.97 -13.44
N MET A 250 8.30 -9.76 -13.97
CA MET A 250 7.93 -9.36 -15.33
C MET A 250 9.12 -9.28 -16.29
N LEU A 251 10.33 -9.68 -15.87
CA LEU A 251 11.56 -9.62 -16.70
C LEU A 251 11.42 -10.30 -18.06
N LYS A 252 10.60 -11.35 -18.17
CA LYS A 252 10.32 -12.01 -19.46
C LYS A 252 9.77 -11.03 -20.49
N VAL A 253 8.89 -10.11 -20.11
CA VAL A 253 8.31 -9.12 -21.03
C VAL A 253 9.36 -8.11 -21.46
N GLU A 254 10.24 -7.71 -20.55
CA GLU A 254 11.36 -6.84 -20.87
C GLU A 254 12.28 -7.46 -21.93
N TYR A 255 12.63 -8.73 -21.78
CA TYR A 255 13.42 -9.46 -22.79
C TYR A 255 12.70 -9.56 -24.14
N GLN A 256 11.37 -9.71 -24.14
CA GLN A 256 10.59 -9.66 -25.39
C GLN A 256 10.67 -8.28 -26.05
N VAL A 257 10.64 -7.20 -25.27
CA VAL A 257 10.85 -5.83 -25.77
C VAL A 257 12.26 -5.69 -26.33
N TRP A 258 13.29 -6.19 -25.65
CA TRP A 258 14.67 -6.12 -26.13
C TRP A 258 14.86 -6.84 -27.46
N VAL A 259 14.31 -8.05 -27.59
CA VAL A 259 14.35 -8.80 -28.85
C VAL A 259 13.57 -8.08 -29.95
N ALA A 260 12.37 -7.58 -29.64
CA ALA A 260 11.54 -6.90 -30.62
C ALA A 260 12.16 -5.59 -31.10
N PHE A 261 12.80 -4.82 -30.23
CA PHE A 261 13.34 -3.50 -30.54
C PHE A 261 14.85 -3.53 -30.84
N ASN A 262 15.50 -4.67 -30.66
CA ASN A 262 16.96 -4.83 -30.79
C ASN A 262 17.74 -3.80 -29.95
N THR A 263 17.30 -3.55 -28.72
CA THR A 263 17.96 -2.64 -27.77
C THR A 263 17.67 -3.04 -26.34
N ILE A 264 18.68 -2.93 -25.47
CA ILE A 264 18.54 -3.09 -24.02
C ILE A 264 18.39 -1.74 -23.31
N GLN A 265 18.56 -0.64 -24.03
CA GLN A 265 18.60 0.71 -23.46
C GLN A 265 17.18 1.31 -23.43
N PRO A 266 16.62 1.62 -22.24
CA PRO A 266 15.37 2.36 -22.15
C PRO A 266 15.59 3.80 -22.62
N ALA A 267 14.59 4.35 -23.32
CA ALA A 267 14.56 5.75 -23.71
C ALA A 267 14.20 6.67 -22.53
N TRP A 268 13.46 6.16 -21.55
CA TRP A 268 13.13 6.86 -20.31
C TRP A 268 12.82 5.90 -19.17
N VAL A 269 13.11 6.32 -17.94
CA VAL A 269 12.85 5.55 -16.72
C VAL A 269 12.19 6.46 -15.68
N GLY A 270 10.96 6.13 -15.32
CA GLY A 270 10.25 6.70 -14.19
C GLY A 270 10.70 6.05 -12.89
N THR A 271 11.12 6.87 -11.92
CA THR A 271 11.60 6.41 -10.62
C THR A 271 10.81 7.03 -9.46
N HIS A 272 10.73 6.31 -8.35
CA HIS A 272 10.25 6.81 -7.07
C HIS A 272 11.34 6.66 -6.01
N ASN A 273 11.85 7.78 -5.47
CA ASN A 273 12.97 7.80 -4.53
C ASN A 273 14.20 7.01 -5.04
N GLY A 274 14.49 7.11 -6.34
CA GLY A 274 15.60 6.39 -6.99
C GLY A 274 15.29 4.93 -7.35
N VAL A 275 14.13 4.39 -6.98
CA VAL A 275 13.70 3.05 -7.38
C VAL A 275 13.05 3.10 -8.75
N PRO A 276 13.52 2.33 -9.75
CA PRO A 276 12.88 2.23 -11.05
C PRO A 276 11.51 1.54 -10.97
N VAL A 277 10.47 2.18 -11.51
CA VAL A 277 9.08 1.68 -11.47
C VAL A 277 8.50 1.42 -12.86
N ILE A 278 8.74 2.32 -13.81
CA ILE A 278 8.18 2.22 -15.17
C ILE A 278 9.19 2.69 -16.20
N TRP A 279 9.38 1.92 -17.26
CA TRP A 279 10.35 2.18 -18.30
C TRP A 279 9.63 2.39 -19.63
N ILE A 280 10.24 3.19 -20.49
CA ILE A 280 9.81 3.35 -21.87
C ILE A 280 10.97 2.96 -22.77
N TYR A 281 10.68 2.03 -23.67
CA TYR A 281 11.55 1.69 -24.79
C TYR A 281 11.02 2.33 -26.05
N LYS A 282 11.93 2.78 -26.91
CA LYS A 282 11.63 3.30 -28.24
C LYS A 282 12.35 2.45 -29.26
N ARG A 283 11.64 2.01 -30.29
CA ARG A 283 12.24 1.23 -31.38
C ARG A 283 13.29 2.09 -32.09
N PRO A 284 14.56 1.64 -32.20
CA PRO A 284 15.57 2.28 -33.02
C PRO A 284 15.09 2.37 -34.48
N LYS A 285 15.49 3.44 -35.18
CA LYS A 285 15.26 3.57 -36.62
C LYS A 285 16.25 2.76 -37.41
#